data_AF-A0A1I4HJK0-F1
#
_entry.id   AF-A0A1I4HJK0-F1
#
_cell.length_a   1.000
_cell.length_b   1.000
_cell.length_c   1.000
_cell.angle_alpha   90.00
_cell.angle_beta   90.00
_cell.angle_gamma   90.00
#
_symmetry.space_group_name_H-M   'P 1'
#
loop_
_entity.id
_entity.type
_entity.pdbx_description
1 polymer ?
#
loop_
_entity_poly.entity_id
_entity_poly.type
_entity_poly.pdbx_seq_one_letter_code
_entity_poly.pdbx_strand_id
1 'polypeptide(L)'
;MITIPVYSTFQYHLKQSNSVFDLLNKEVIELYNILAPDDKAKIYSKDKILNRDGNVILEKGNDLFRVYDGEGQKICEAEFDEQGIVEGEAKIFNFEGTLIYDGDFANHQRNGQGVEYLYDRIKTKEGTWQDGELVDGVIYNVLLNDEETLFLEEPQFLYKSTHLFSATDNDNDLLVGHLKLNDGDYHIMQNSLRDAAEVLERYYEEM
;
A
#
# COMPACT_ATOMS: atom_id res chain seq x y z
N MET A 1 -1.99 -8.02 -3.02
CA MET A 1 -3.46 -8.19 -3.02
C MET A 1 -4.07 -6.80 -2.89
N ILE A 2 -4.69 -6.25 -3.94
CA ILE A 2 -5.51 -5.03 -3.80
C ILE A 2 -6.77 -5.44 -3.03
N THR A 3 -6.93 -4.89 -1.84
CA THR A 3 -8.13 -5.11 -1.05
C THR A 3 -9.16 -4.07 -1.48
N ILE A 4 -10.16 -4.48 -2.26
CA ILE A 4 -11.33 -3.65 -2.55
C ILE A 4 -12.09 -3.47 -1.22
N PRO A 5 -12.40 -2.23 -0.80
CA PRO A 5 -12.97 -1.99 0.52
C PRO A 5 -14.31 -2.70 0.73
N VAL A 6 -14.48 -3.23 1.94
CA VAL A 6 -15.68 -3.95 2.36
C VAL A 6 -16.81 -2.96 2.62
N TYR A 7 -17.69 -2.77 1.63
CA TYR A 7 -18.94 -2.04 1.85
C TYR A 7 -19.86 -2.86 2.78
N SER A 8 -19.99 -2.37 4.01
CA SER A 8 -20.56 -3.00 5.21
C SER A 8 -22.06 -3.32 5.18
N THR A 9 -22.68 -3.51 4.01
CA THR A 9 -24.11 -3.86 3.92
C THR A 9 -24.44 -5.11 3.11
N PHE A 10 -23.45 -5.83 2.57
CA PHE A 10 -23.69 -7.05 1.80
C PHE A 10 -22.80 -8.23 2.24
N GLN A 11 -22.54 -8.37 3.54
CA GLN A 11 -21.79 -9.49 4.14
C GLN A 11 -22.38 -10.88 3.84
N TYR A 12 -23.59 -10.99 3.27
CA TYR A 12 -24.29 -12.26 3.15
C TYR A 12 -24.05 -13.06 1.85
N HIS A 13 -23.54 -12.46 0.77
CA HIS A 13 -23.51 -13.16 -0.53
C HIS A 13 -22.17 -13.22 -1.29
N LEU A 14 -21.13 -12.53 -0.86
CA LEU A 14 -19.79 -12.65 -1.47
C LEU A 14 -18.73 -12.93 -0.41
N LYS A 15 -18.96 -13.96 0.41
CA LYS A 15 -18.03 -14.33 1.48
C LYS A 15 -16.65 -14.76 0.94
N GLN A 16 -16.53 -15.01 -0.37
CA GLN A 16 -15.29 -15.35 -1.09
C GLN A 16 -15.35 -14.87 -2.55
N SER A 17 -15.53 -13.57 -2.80
CA SER A 17 -15.20 -13.01 -4.12
C SER A 17 -13.69 -13.17 -4.28
N ASN A 18 -13.25 -14.04 -5.18
CA ASN A 18 -11.81 -14.31 -5.38
C ASN A 18 -11.22 -13.32 -6.38
N SER A 19 -12.06 -12.65 -7.16
CA SER A 19 -11.62 -11.67 -8.15
C SER A 19 -12.59 -10.49 -8.30
N VAL A 20 -12.07 -9.36 -8.78
CA VAL A 20 -12.86 -8.21 -9.23
C VAL A 20 -13.80 -8.57 -10.39
N PHE A 21 -13.47 -9.60 -11.18
CA PHE A 21 -14.32 -10.08 -12.28
C PHE A 21 -15.64 -10.68 -11.78
N ASP A 22 -15.68 -11.25 -10.57
CA ASP A 22 -16.91 -11.79 -9.98
C ASP A 22 -17.97 -10.68 -9.78
N LEU A 23 -17.52 -9.46 -9.49
CA LEU A 23 -18.37 -8.28 -9.32
C LEU A 23 -18.89 -7.72 -10.64
N LEU A 24 -18.27 -8.11 -11.77
CA LEU A 24 -18.62 -7.65 -13.12
C LEU A 24 -19.39 -8.69 -13.92
N ASN A 25 -19.68 -9.85 -13.32
CA ASN A 25 -20.51 -10.86 -13.94
C ASN A 25 -21.95 -10.35 -14.14
N LYS A 26 -22.53 -10.59 -15.31
CA LYS A 26 -23.85 -10.08 -15.69
C LYS A 26 -24.97 -10.59 -14.79
N GLU A 27 -24.99 -11.88 -14.48
CA GLU A 27 -26.01 -12.49 -13.62
C GLU A 27 -25.93 -11.95 -12.18
N VAL A 28 -24.70 -11.76 -11.68
CA VAL A 28 -24.45 -11.14 -10.36
C VAL A 28 -24.95 -9.69 -10.35
N ILE A 29 -24.63 -8.90 -11.38
CA ILE A 29 -25.10 -7.53 -11.56
C ILE A 29 -26.63 -7.44 -11.61
N GLU A 30 -27.28 -8.32 -12.37
CA GLU A 30 -28.75 -8.37 -12.49
C GLU A 30 -29.40 -8.71 -11.15
N LEU A 31 -28.88 -9.69 -10.42
CA LEU A 31 -29.35 -10.02 -9.08
C LEU A 31 -29.19 -8.85 -8.10
N TYR A 32 -28.04 -8.16 -8.10
CA TYR A 32 -27.83 -7.00 -7.25
C TYR A 32 -28.80 -5.86 -7.55
N ASN A 33 -29.06 -5.59 -8.83
CA ASN A 33 -30.01 -4.56 -9.25
C ASN A 33 -31.45 -4.89 -8.82
N ILE A 34 -31.83 -6.18 -8.72
CA ILE A 34 -33.14 -6.61 -8.20
C ILE A 34 -33.23 -6.42 -6.67
N LEU A 35 -32.14 -6.65 -5.95
CA LEU A 35 -32.09 -6.58 -4.49
C LEU A 35 -31.83 -5.16 -3.95
N ALA A 36 -31.51 -4.20 -4.82
CA ALA A 36 -31.27 -2.81 -4.43
C ALA A 36 -32.57 -2.14 -3.94
N PRO A 37 -32.52 -1.30 -2.89
CA PRO A 37 -33.69 -0.52 -2.45
C PRO A 37 -34.27 0.36 -3.56
N ASP A 38 -35.60 0.53 -3.57
CA ASP A 38 -36.35 1.27 -4.61
C ASP A 38 -35.91 2.73 -4.81
N ASP A 39 -35.20 3.32 -3.83
CA ASP A 39 -34.80 4.72 -3.77
C ASP A 39 -33.32 4.97 -4.12
N LYS A 40 -32.52 3.93 -4.37
CA LYS A 40 -31.09 4.06 -4.65
C LYS A 40 -30.73 3.53 -6.03
N ALA A 41 -30.04 4.39 -6.77
CA ALA A 41 -29.57 4.20 -8.13
C ALA A 41 -29.04 2.78 -8.39
N LYS A 42 -29.30 2.27 -9.60
CA LYS A 42 -28.73 1.03 -10.16
C LYS A 42 -27.25 0.94 -9.79
N ILE A 43 -26.92 0.11 -8.79
CA ILE A 43 -25.59 0.04 -8.16
C ILE A 43 -24.55 -0.45 -9.17
N TYR A 44 -25.00 -1.16 -10.20
CA TYR A 44 -24.17 -1.76 -11.24
C TYR A 44 -24.66 -1.36 -12.63
N SER A 45 -23.75 -0.82 -13.44
CA SER A 45 -23.98 -0.37 -14.80
C SER A 45 -22.93 -0.99 -15.73
N LYS A 46 -23.14 -2.25 -16.15
CA LYS A 46 -22.33 -3.06 -17.10
C LYS A 46 -20.81 -3.04 -16.87
N ASP A 47 -20.20 -1.88 -17.07
CA ASP A 47 -18.79 -1.58 -16.96
C ASP A 47 -18.47 -0.68 -15.75
N LYS A 48 -19.45 -0.35 -14.89
CA LYS A 48 -19.28 0.53 -13.73
C LYS A 48 -19.95 -0.04 -12.48
N ILE A 49 -19.30 0.16 -11.34
CA ILE A 49 -19.85 -0.05 -10.01
C ILE A 49 -19.96 1.32 -9.33
N LEU A 50 -21.11 1.60 -8.72
CA LEU A 50 -21.42 2.86 -8.07
C LEU A 50 -21.63 2.64 -6.56
N ASN A 51 -21.31 3.64 -5.73
CA ASN A 51 -21.67 3.64 -4.32
C ASN A 51 -23.15 4.03 -4.11
N ARG A 52 -23.58 4.07 -2.84
CA ARG A 52 -24.96 4.40 -2.44
C ARG A 52 -25.42 5.81 -2.83
N ASP A 53 -24.48 6.71 -3.04
CA ASP A 53 -24.72 8.10 -3.38
C ASP A 53 -24.70 8.31 -4.91
N GLY A 54 -24.44 7.24 -5.68
CA GLY A 54 -24.36 7.29 -7.14
C GLY A 54 -22.99 7.71 -7.68
N ASN A 55 -21.94 7.73 -6.86
CA ASN A 55 -20.58 8.00 -7.33
C ASN A 55 -19.95 6.71 -7.88
N VAL A 56 -19.20 6.82 -8.97
CA VAL A 56 -18.46 5.67 -9.55
C VAL A 56 -17.30 5.31 -8.63
N ILE A 57 -17.23 4.04 -8.22
CA ILE A 57 -16.14 3.50 -7.40
C ILE A 57 -15.22 2.57 -8.20
N LEU A 58 -15.75 1.94 -9.26
CA LEU A 58 -15.00 1.11 -10.17
C LEU A 58 -15.52 1.28 -11.58
N GLU A 59 -14.63 1.40 -12.55
CA GLU A 59 -14.93 1.39 -13.98
C GLU A 59 -14.02 0.38 -14.69
N LYS A 60 -14.64 -0.53 -15.44
CA LYS A 60 -13.98 -1.52 -16.30
C LYS A 60 -13.91 -0.95 -17.72
N GLY A 61 -12.72 -0.61 -18.17
CA GLY A 61 -12.44 -0.34 -19.58
C GLY A 61 -12.25 -1.62 -20.39
N ASN A 62 -11.72 -1.49 -21.61
CA ASN A 62 -11.37 -2.65 -22.42
C ASN A 62 -10.22 -3.45 -21.78
N ASP A 63 -9.16 -2.74 -21.39
CA ASP A 63 -7.92 -3.36 -20.88
C ASP A 63 -7.53 -2.84 -19.48
N LEU A 64 -8.17 -1.77 -19.01
CA LEU A 64 -7.83 -1.11 -17.74
C LEU A 64 -9.04 -1.00 -16.83
N PHE A 65 -8.80 -1.18 -15.55
CA PHE A 65 -9.72 -0.88 -14.46
C PHE A 65 -9.34 0.47 -13.87
N ARG A 66 -10.33 1.30 -13.57
CA ARG A 66 -10.18 2.52 -12.78
C ARG A 66 -10.92 2.36 -11.47
N VAL A 67 -10.24 2.62 -10.37
CA VAL A 67 -10.83 2.59 -9.02
C VAL A 67 -10.73 3.98 -8.41
N TYR A 68 -11.81 4.40 -7.76
CA TYR A 68 -11.92 5.72 -7.14
C TYR A 68 -12.20 5.55 -5.64
N ASP A 69 -11.69 6.48 -4.84
CA ASP A 69 -12.01 6.55 -3.41
C ASP A 69 -13.38 7.21 -3.15
N GLY A 70 -13.71 7.40 -1.87
CA GLY A 70 -14.99 7.99 -1.45
C GLY A 70 -15.17 9.46 -1.86
N GLU A 71 -14.08 10.16 -2.16
CA GLU A 71 -14.09 11.55 -2.63
C GLU A 71 -14.08 11.64 -4.16
N GLY A 72 -13.99 10.49 -4.85
CA GLY A 72 -13.93 10.40 -6.31
C GLY A 72 -12.52 10.61 -6.86
N GLN A 73 -11.47 10.59 -6.02
CA GLN A 73 -10.09 10.61 -6.50
C GLN A 73 -9.73 9.23 -7.06
N LYS A 74 -9.10 9.21 -8.23
CA LYS A 74 -8.59 7.97 -8.84
C LYS A 74 -7.43 7.44 -8.00
N ILE A 75 -7.57 6.22 -7.50
CA ILE A 75 -6.56 5.51 -6.69
C ILE A 75 -5.93 4.33 -7.41
N CYS A 76 -6.50 3.91 -8.54
CA CYS A 76 -5.92 2.88 -9.40
C CYS A 76 -6.35 3.10 -10.85
N GLU A 77 -5.41 2.91 -11.78
CA GLU A 77 -5.63 2.75 -13.21
C GLU A 77 -4.69 1.66 -13.73
N ALA A 78 -5.18 0.42 -13.79
CA ALA A 78 -4.34 -0.73 -14.07
C ALA A 78 -5.08 -1.88 -14.75
N GLU A 79 -4.35 -2.73 -15.45
CA GLU A 79 -4.82 -4.03 -15.93
C GLU A 79 -4.91 -5.01 -14.75
N PHE A 80 -5.93 -5.85 -14.73
CA PHE A 80 -6.11 -6.89 -13.70
C PHE A 80 -6.28 -8.26 -14.34
N ASP A 81 -5.84 -9.29 -13.63
CA ASP A 81 -6.19 -10.68 -13.88
C ASP A 81 -6.60 -11.39 -12.57
N GLU A 82 -6.60 -12.72 -12.56
CA GLU A 82 -6.95 -13.51 -11.37
C GLU A 82 -5.90 -13.43 -10.25
N GLN A 83 -4.67 -13.03 -10.58
CA GLN A 83 -3.56 -12.88 -9.64
C GLN A 83 -3.47 -11.46 -9.06
N GLY A 84 -4.03 -10.46 -9.74
CA GLY A 84 -4.17 -9.10 -9.25
C GLY A 84 -3.85 -8.08 -10.33
N ILE A 85 -3.15 -7.00 -9.96
CA ILE A 85 -2.67 -6.00 -10.93
C ILE A 85 -1.65 -6.66 -11.85
N VAL A 86 -1.73 -6.43 -13.15
CA VAL A 86 -0.72 -6.85 -14.13
C VAL A 86 0.23 -5.70 -14.41
N GLU A 87 -0.32 -4.58 -14.89
CA GLU A 87 0.42 -3.39 -15.27
C GLU A 87 -0.40 -2.13 -15.02
N GLY A 88 0.26 -1.04 -14.60
CA GLY A 88 -0.35 0.27 -14.38
C GLY A 88 -0.08 0.83 -13.00
N GLU A 89 -0.86 1.83 -12.60
CA GLU A 89 -0.65 2.61 -11.38
C GLU A 89 -1.68 2.24 -10.32
N ALA A 90 -1.25 2.03 -9.07
CA ALA A 90 -2.18 1.79 -7.98
C ALA A 90 -1.67 2.18 -6.59
N LYS A 91 -2.62 2.65 -5.78
CA LYS A 91 -2.52 2.70 -4.32
C LYS A 91 -2.98 1.38 -3.72
N ILE A 92 -2.13 0.75 -2.94
CA ILE A 92 -2.39 -0.51 -2.23
C ILE A 92 -2.67 -0.20 -0.77
N PHE A 93 -3.76 -0.76 -0.27
CA PHE A 93 -4.18 -0.61 1.11
C PHE A 93 -4.20 -1.97 1.81
N ASN A 94 -3.87 -1.99 3.10
CA ASN A 94 -4.03 -3.16 3.95
C ASN A 94 -5.52 -3.43 4.29
N PHE A 95 -5.80 -4.44 5.11
CA PHE A 95 -7.17 -4.82 5.48
C PHE A 95 -7.91 -3.80 6.36
N GLU A 96 -7.17 -2.87 6.99
CA GLU A 96 -7.72 -1.79 7.83
C GLU A 96 -7.89 -0.49 7.03
N GLY A 97 -7.50 -0.47 5.75
CA GLY A 97 -7.62 0.68 4.87
C GLY A 97 -6.45 1.66 4.94
N THR A 98 -5.31 1.29 5.54
CA THR A 98 -4.08 2.10 5.49
C THR A 98 -3.35 1.88 4.17
N LEU A 99 -2.95 2.97 3.51
CA LEU A 99 -2.03 2.98 2.38
C LEU A 99 -0.68 2.35 2.79
N ILE A 100 -0.27 1.32 2.05
CA ILE A 100 1.02 0.62 2.24
C ILE A 100 1.93 0.73 1.03
N TYR A 101 1.39 1.06 -0.15
CA TYR A 101 2.17 1.31 -1.35
C TYR A 101 1.43 2.25 -2.30
N ASP A 102 2.14 3.12 -2.99
CA ASP A 102 1.65 4.02 -4.02
C ASP A 102 2.65 4.04 -5.16
N GLY A 103 2.31 3.47 -6.32
CA GLY A 103 3.24 3.44 -7.44
C GLY A 103 2.85 2.52 -8.57
N ASP A 104 3.85 2.27 -9.42
CA ASP A 104 3.74 1.56 -10.68
C ASP A 104 3.88 0.04 -10.51
N PHE A 105 3.23 -0.69 -11.42
CA PHE A 105 3.25 -2.14 -11.53
C PHE A 105 3.57 -2.59 -12.95
N ALA A 106 4.31 -3.69 -13.08
CA ALA A 106 4.47 -4.47 -14.30
C ALA A 106 4.68 -5.94 -13.94
N ASN A 107 4.13 -6.87 -14.73
CA ASN A 107 4.21 -8.32 -14.51
C ASN A 107 3.88 -8.73 -13.05
N HIS A 108 2.79 -8.18 -12.50
CA HIS A 108 2.32 -8.42 -11.12
C HIS A 108 3.22 -7.94 -9.99
N GLN A 109 4.25 -7.16 -10.31
CA GLN A 109 5.24 -6.70 -9.36
C GLN A 109 5.32 -5.19 -9.36
N ARG A 110 5.77 -4.63 -8.24
CA ARG A 110 6.14 -3.21 -8.19
C ARG A 110 7.27 -2.98 -9.18
N ASN A 111 7.08 -2.05 -10.11
CA ASN A 111 8.03 -1.80 -11.18
C ASN A 111 7.81 -0.38 -11.70
N GLY A 112 8.85 0.46 -11.71
CA GLY A 112 8.72 1.90 -11.98
C GLY A 112 8.86 2.73 -10.70
N GLN A 113 8.20 3.89 -10.63
CA GLN A 113 8.28 4.73 -9.44
C GLN A 113 7.30 4.25 -8.36
N GLY A 114 7.70 4.34 -7.10
CA GLY A 114 6.80 3.98 -6.01
C GLY A 114 7.28 4.37 -4.63
N VAL A 115 6.31 4.52 -3.73
CA VAL A 115 6.52 4.80 -2.31
C VAL A 115 5.88 3.69 -1.48
N GLU A 116 6.66 3.10 -0.59
CA GLU A 116 6.19 2.14 0.40
C GLU A 116 6.00 2.84 1.76
N TYR A 117 4.94 2.42 2.47
CA TYR A 117 4.55 2.98 3.75
C TYR A 117 4.33 1.91 4.81
N LEU A 118 4.44 2.33 6.05
CA LEU A 118 3.99 1.61 7.24
C LEU A 118 2.49 1.87 7.51
N TYR A 119 1.93 1.13 8.47
CA TYR A 119 0.53 1.15 8.93
C TYR A 119 0.00 2.55 9.33
N ASP A 120 0.88 3.48 9.63
CA ASP A 120 0.62 4.86 10.05
C ASP A 120 0.95 5.89 8.95
N ARG A 121 1.18 5.43 7.72
CA ARG A 121 1.61 6.25 6.57
C ARG A 121 3.02 6.84 6.71
N ILE A 122 3.85 6.30 7.60
CA ILE A 122 5.28 6.63 7.61
C ILE A 122 5.95 5.98 6.41
N LYS A 123 6.64 6.79 5.60
CA LYS A 123 7.42 6.30 4.45
C LYS A 123 8.53 5.37 4.92
N THR A 124 8.66 4.22 4.26
CA THR A 124 9.75 3.25 4.50
C THR A 124 10.72 3.20 3.33
N LYS A 125 10.21 3.24 2.09
CA LYS A 125 11.02 3.23 0.85
C LYS A 125 10.40 4.15 -0.19
N GLU A 126 11.23 4.81 -0.98
CA GLU A 126 10.78 5.67 -2.08
C GLU A 126 11.81 5.64 -3.21
N GLY A 127 11.35 5.43 -4.45
CA GLY A 127 12.21 5.52 -5.64
C GLY A 127 11.79 4.55 -6.74
N THR A 128 12.78 4.07 -7.48
CA THR A 128 12.62 3.15 -8.61
C THR A 128 12.61 1.71 -8.12
N TRP A 129 11.58 0.99 -8.53
CA TRP A 129 11.35 -0.42 -8.27
C TRP A 129 11.57 -1.23 -9.55
N GLN A 130 12.13 -2.42 -9.40
CA GLN A 130 12.25 -3.41 -10.46
C GLN A 130 12.00 -4.79 -9.85
N ASP A 131 11.11 -5.55 -10.46
CA ASP A 131 10.77 -6.93 -10.04
C ASP A 131 10.46 -7.04 -8.54
N GLY A 132 9.71 -6.04 -8.02
CA GLY A 132 9.29 -6.01 -6.62
C GLY A 132 10.32 -5.44 -5.64
N GLU A 133 11.54 -5.16 -6.08
CA GLU A 133 12.64 -4.66 -5.26
C GLU A 133 12.96 -3.20 -5.57
N LEU A 134 13.36 -2.43 -4.55
CA LEU A 134 13.85 -1.06 -4.74
C LEU A 134 15.29 -1.15 -5.28
N VAL A 135 15.57 -0.54 -6.44
CA VAL A 135 16.90 -0.56 -7.09
C VAL A 135 17.63 0.78 -7.04
N ASP A 136 16.89 1.88 -6.94
CA ASP A 136 17.42 3.23 -6.72
C ASP A 136 16.40 4.03 -5.92
N GLY A 137 16.80 4.65 -4.82
CA GLY A 137 15.85 5.37 -3.98
C GLY A 137 16.38 5.73 -2.62
N VAL A 138 15.45 5.99 -1.70
CA VAL A 138 15.70 6.27 -0.29
C VAL A 138 15.00 5.20 0.54
N ILE A 139 15.74 4.66 1.51
CA ILE A 139 15.20 3.82 2.58
C ILE A 139 15.20 4.65 3.86
N TYR A 140 14.05 4.81 4.46
CA TYR A 140 13.83 5.67 5.62
C TYR A 140 13.92 4.88 6.93
N ASN A 141 14.31 5.58 7.98
CA ASN A 141 14.33 5.10 9.37
C ASN A 141 15.03 3.74 9.57
N VAL A 142 16.23 3.61 9.00
CA VAL A 142 17.08 2.42 9.12
C VAL A 142 17.92 2.51 10.40
N LEU A 143 18.00 1.40 11.13
CA LEU A 143 18.83 1.23 12.31
C LEU A 143 20.31 1.12 11.95
N LEU A 144 21.10 1.89 12.68
CA LEU A 144 22.55 1.96 12.60
C LEU A 144 23.13 1.79 14.01
N ASN A 145 24.36 1.31 14.10
CA ASN A 145 25.12 1.37 15.35
C ASN A 145 25.72 2.78 15.58
N ASP A 146 26.35 2.95 16.74
CA ASP A 146 27.05 4.17 17.17
C ASP A 146 28.23 4.55 16.25
N GLU A 147 28.78 3.60 15.50
CA GLU A 147 29.81 3.81 14.49
C GLU A 147 29.27 4.23 13.11
N GLU A 148 27.98 4.57 13.00
CA GLU A 148 27.31 4.95 11.74
C GLU A 148 27.39 3.86 10.66
N THR A 149 27.26 2.59 11.06
CA THR A 149 27.17 1.44 10.14
C THR A 149 25.86 0.68 10.34
N LEU A 150 25.47 -0.15 9.38
CA LEU A 150 24.25 -0.95 9.51
C LEU A 150 24.32 -1.81 10.78
N PHE A 151 23.23 -1.81 11.56
CA PHE A 151 23.17 -2.61 12.78
C PHE A 151 23.27 -4.12 12.53
N LEU A 152 22.76 -4.58 11.38
CA LEU A 152 22.91 -5.94 10.85
C LEU A 152 23.37 -5.87 9.38
N GLU A 153 23.71 -7.01 8.78
CA GLU A 153 24.14 -7.08 7.36
C GLU A 153 23.09 -6.53 6.37
N GLU A 154 21.81 -6.48 6.77
CA GLU A 154 20.71 -5.91 5.99
C GLU A 154 20.02 -4.74 6.71
N PRO A 155 19.49 -3.75 5.96
CA PRO A 155 18.75 -2.62 6.53
C PRO A 155 17.59 -3.07 7.44
N GLN A 156 17.70 -2.77 8.73
CA GLN A 156 16.64 -3.02 9.70
C GLN A 156 15.84 -1.75 9.94
N PHE A 157 14.51 -1.83 9.85
CA PHE A 157 13.65 -0.69 10.11
C PHE A 157 13.35 -0.57 11.60
N LEU A 158 13.51 0.63 12.15
CA LEU A 158 13.30 0.93 13.57
C LEU A 158 12.03 0.29 14.15
N TYR A 159 10.90 0.50 13.48
CA TYR A 159 9.58 0.06 13.94
C TYR A 159 9.38 -1.47 13.95
N LYS A 160 10.11 -2.23 13.12
CA LYS A 160 10.06 -3.72 13.10
C LYS A 160 10.99 -4.31 14.14
N SER A 161 11.97 -3.53 14.57
CA SER A 161 13.12 -3.97 15.34
C SER A 161 13.11 -3.40 16.75
N THR A 162 11.97 -2.90 17.22
CA THR A 162 11.77 -2.40 18.60
C THR A 162 12.14 -3.42 19.67
N HIS A 163 12.04 -4.72 19.36
CA HIS A 163 12.48 -5.78 20.25
C HIS A 163 14.00 -5.86 20.42
N LEU A 164 14.80 -5.36 19.46
CA LEU A 164 16.26 -5.34 19.53
C LEU A 164 16.78 -4.36 20.58
N PHE A 165 16.00 -3.32 20.91
CA PHE A 165 16.29 -2.36 21.97
C PHE A 165 16.34 -3.03 23.35
N SER A 166 15.39 -3.94 23.62
CA SER A 166 15.41 -4.71 24.87
C SER A 166 16.64 -5.62 25.07
N ALA A 167 17.46 -5.81 24.02
CA ALA A 167 18.67 -6.63 24.04
C ALA A 167 19.97 -5.81 24.26
N THR A 168 19.89 -4.48 24.20
CA THR A 168 21.02 -3.57 24.43
C THR A 168 20.83 -2.83 25.75
N ASP A 169 21.78 -2.95 26.69
CA ASP A 169 21.72 -2.23 27.98
C ASP A 169 21.77 -0.68 27.83
N ASN A 170 22.00 -0.17 26.61
CA ASN A 170 22.02 1.24 26.23
C ASN A 170 21.26 1.45 24.91
N ASP A 171 19.95 1.63 24.96
CA ASP A 171 19.15 2.04 23.79
C ASP A 171 19.63 3.36 23.15
N ASN A 172 20.39 4.17 23.91
CA ASN A 172 20.98 5.44 23.49
C ASN A 172 22.19 5.28 22.55
N ASP A 173 22.71 4.06 22.34
CA ASP A 173 23.87 3.85 21.47
C ASP A 173 23.44 3.53 20.02
N LEU A 174 22.13 3.33 19.77
CA LEU A 174 21.61 3.11 18.42
C LEU A 174 21.24 4.41 17.73
N LEU A 175 21.55 4.47 16.44
CA LEU A 175 21.21 5.56 15.55
C LEU A 175 20.14 5.13 14.56
N VAL A 176 19.39 6.11 14.06
CA VAL A 176 18.44 5.96 12.95
C VAL A 176 18.83 6.92 11.85
N GLY A 177 19.01 6.40 10.64
CA GLY A 177 19.36 7.17 9.45
C GLY A 177 18.47 6.89 8.27
N HIS A 178 18.62 7.70 7.22
CA HIS A 178 18.09 7.39 5.90
C HIS A 178 19.23 6.90 5.02
N LEU A 179 18.97 5.85 4.24
CA LEU A 179 19.93 5.33 3.27
C LEU A 179 19.52 5.74 1.87
N LYS A 180 20.43 6.32 1.12
CA LYS A 180 20.32 6.44 -0.33
C LYS A 180 20.84 5.14 -0.94
N LEU A 181 20.00 4.44 -1.68
CA LEU A 181 20.36 3.28 -2.49
C LEU A 181 20.65 3.75 -3.92
N ASN A 182 21.82 3.40 -4.45
CA ASN A 182 22.13 3.52 -5.88
C ASN A 182 22.91 2.26 -6.30
N ASP A 183 22.49 1.61 -7.39
CA ASP A 183 23.22 0.48 -7.99
C ASP A 183 23.58 -0.66 -7.00
N GLY A 184 22.72 -0.91 -6.00
CA GLY A 184 22.92 -1.95 -4.98
C GLY A 184 23.72 -1.50 -3.75
N ASP A 185 24.31 -0.31 -3.76
CA ASP A 185 25.07 0.23 -2.64
C ASP A 185 24.25 1.22 -1.81
N TYR A 186 24.38 1.11 -0.49
CA TYR A 186 23.77 2.02 0.47
C TYR A 186 24.75 3.11 0.92
N HIS A 187 24.26 4.35 0.95
CA HIS A 187 24.95 5.47 1.55
C HIS A 187 24.06 6.16 2.58
N ILE A 188 24.57 6.37 3.78
CA ILE A 188 23.85 7.17 4.77
C ILE A 188 23.71 8.60 4.25
N MET A 189 22.48 9.11 4.26
CA MET A 189 22.19 10.47 3.85
C MET A 189 22.71 11.46 4.88
N GLN A 190 23.45 12.46 4.42
CA GLN A 190 23.94 13.54 5.29
C GLN A 190 22.78 14.20 6.05
N ASN A 191 22.99 14.45 7.35
CA ASN A 191 22.01 15.06 8.26
C ASN A 191 20.70 14.25 8.46
N SER A 192 20.69 12.95 8.16
CA SER A 192 19.54 12.07 8.45
C SER A 192 19.63 11.35 9.80
N LEU A 193 20.84 11.32 10.38
CA LEU A 193 21.14 10.61 11.63
C LEU A 193 20.44 11.26 12.82
N ARG A 194 19.78 10.41 13.61
CA ARG A 194 19.06 10.76 14.84
C ARG A 194 19.28 9.66 15.86
N ASP A 195 19.14 10.00 17.14
CA ASP A 195 19.08 9.02 18.21
C ASP A 195 17.85 8.12 18.03
N ALA A 196 18.04 6.80 18.14
CA ALA A 196 16.98 5.84 17.87
C ALA A 196 15.86 5.89 18.91
N ALA A 197 16.20 6.12 20.19
CA ALA A 197 15.23 6.24 21.27
C ALA A 197 14.36 7.49 21.09
N GLU A 198 14.95 8.63 20.69
CA GLU A 198 14.19 9.85 20.39
C GLU A 198 13.19 9.65 19.24
N VAL A 199 13.56 8.88 18.21
CA VAL A 199 12.65 8.60 17.07
C VAL A 199 11.52 7.65 17.50
N LEU A 200 11.80 6.67 18.37
CA LEU A 200 10.78 5.76 18.90
C LEU A 200 9.77 6.47 19.79
N GLU A 201 10.23 7.34 20.70
CA GLU A 201 9.32 8.08 21.58
C GLU A 201 8.30 8.88 20.77
N ARG A 202 8.77 9.63 19.75
CA ARG A 202 7.87 10.39 18.85
C ARG A 202 6.89 9.50 18.11
N TYR A 203 7.34 8.33 17.66
CA TYR A 203 6.47 7.37 16.98
C TYR A 203 5.29 6.95 17.87
N TYR A 204 5.52 6.71 19.16
CA TYR A 204 4.47 6.34 20.10
C TYR A 204 3.61 7.51 20.58
N GLU A 205 4.11 8.75 20.54
CA GLU A 205 3.33 9.95 20.85
C GLU A 205 2.34 10.34 19.74
N GLU A 206 2.63 9.99 18.49
CA GLU A 206 1.80 10.30 17.31
C GLU A 206 0.70 9.26 17.02
N MET A 207 0.68 8.13 17.76
CA MET A 207 -0.34 7.06 17.67
C MET A 207 -1.52 7.28 18.63
#